data_AF-A0A117I9G8-F1
#
_entry.id   AF-A0A117I9G8-F1
#
_cell.length_a   1.000
_cell.length_b   1.000
_cell.length_c   1.000
_cell.angle_alpha   90.00
_cell.angle_beta   90.00
_cell.angle_gamma   90.00
#
_symmetry.space_group_name_H-M   'P 1'
#
loop_
_entity.id
_entity.type
_entity.pdbx_description
1 polymer ?
#
loop_
_entity_poly.entity_id
_entity_poly.type
_entity_poly.pdbx_seq_one_letter_code
_entity_poly.pdbx_strand_id
1 'polypeptide(L)'
;MSTSRKPPVRKAPDDAALAWELAATARPYLSRIDADRIYITLGIGETFAAIEALITAIACNDIPLDDELMAATASWLDCYHGQSAEPRLRHLLTKVIASASPQNTPAARERTGPGPHAAPD
;
A
#
# COMPACT_ATOMS: atom_id res chain seq x y z
N MET A 1 6.61 9.72 31.38
CA MET A 1 6.73 10.97 30.63
C MET A 1 7.04 10.64 29.18
N SER A 2 6.00 10.66 28.35
CA SER A 2 6.12 10.59 26.89
C SER A 2 6.61 11.94 26.37
N THR A 3 7.54 11.93 25.40
CA THR A 3 7.61 12.79 24.20
C THR A 3 9.05 12.84 23.69
N SER A 4 9.39 11.99 22.72
CA SER A 4 10.47 12.30 21.79
C SER A 4 9.84 12.61 20.44
N ARG A 5 9.42 13.87 20.30
CA ARG A 5 8.91 14.43 19.06
C ARG A 5 10.12 15.01 18.32
N LYS A 6 10.71 14.24 17.40
CA LYS A 6 11.76 14.73 16.49
C LYS A 6 11.09 15.18 15.18
N PRO A 7 11.18 16.47 14.78
CA PRO A 7 10.67 16.94 13.49
C PRO A 7 11.57 16.48 12.32
N PRO A 8 11.04 16.46 11.08
CA PRO A 8 11.48 15.55 10.04
C PRO A 8 12.73 16.06 9.33
N VAL A 9 13.77 15.25 9.35
CA VAL A 9 14.92 15.42 8.47
C VAL A 9 14.47 14.96 7.09
N ARG A 10 14.28 15.91 6.17
CA ARG A 10 14.21 15.64 4.74
C ARG A 10 15.58 15.16 4.29
N LYS A 11 15.85 13.86 4.41
CA LYS A 11 16.97 13.19 3.75
C LYS A 11 16.40 12.15 2.80
N ALA A 12 17.17 11.87 1.75
CA ALA A 12 16.92 10.78 0.81
C ALA A 12 16.40 9.55 1.55
N PRO A 13 15.44 8.80 0.99
CA PRO A 13 14.65 7.82 1.74
C PRO A 13 15.60 6.81 2.37
N ASP A 14 15.81 6.93 3.69
CA ASP A 14 16.50 5.90 4.45
C ASP A 14 15.69 4.62 4.28
N ASP A 15 16.24 3.62 3.59
CA ASP A 15 15.54 2.37 3.27
C ASP A 15 14.94 1.75 4.55
N ALA A 16 15.71 1.82 5.63
CA ALA A 16 15.30 1.33 6.94
C ALA A 16 14.12 2.12 7.50
N ALA A 17 14.08 3.45 7.33
CA ALA A 17 12.95 4.26 7.78
C ALA A 17 11.69 3.94 6.96
N LEU A 18 11.82 3.85 5.63
CA LEU A 18 10.72 3.44 4.76
C LEU A 18 10.17 2.07 5.14
N ALA A 19 11.05 1.10 5.40
CA ALA A 19 10.64 -0.23 5.82
C ALA A 19 9.94 -0.25 7.18
N TRP A 20 10.39 0.58 8.13
CA TRP A 20 9.72 0.71 9.43
C TRP A 20 8.34 1.35 9.33
N GLU A 21 8.17 2.37 8.48
CA GLU A 21 6.86 3.00 8.24
C GLU A 21 5.89 2.04 7.54
N LEU A 22 6.35 1.34 6.51
CA LEU A 22 5.57 0.29 5.85
C LEU A 22 5.19 -0.83 6.82
N ALA A 23 6.12 -1.25 7.68
CA ALA A 23 5.83 -2.23 8.72
C ALA A 23 4.77 -1.71 9.69
N ALA A 24 4.88 -0.47 10.17
CA ALA A 24 3.91 0.13 11.09
C ALA A 24 2.49 0.16 10.50
N THR A 25 2.34 0.49 9.21
CA THR A 25 1.05 0.48 8.51
C THR A 25 0.53 -0.93 8.26
N ALA A 26 1.40 -1.87 7.90
CA ALA A 26 1.00 -3.24 7.62
C ALA A 26 0.72 -4.06 8.90
N ARG A 27 1.32 -3.72 10.04
CA ARG A 27 1.21 -4.41 11.34
C ARG A 27 -0.20 -4.88 11.74
N PRO A 28 -1.26 -4.06 11.68
CA PRO A 28 -2.61 -4.50 12.06
C PRO A 28 -3.20 -5.57 11.12
N TYR A 29 -2.65 -5.73 9.91
CA TYR A 29 -3.14 -6.65 8.89
C TYR A 29 -2.20 -7.84 8.65
N LEU A 30 -0.96 -7.79 9.16
CA LEU A 30 0.01 -8.88 9.06
C LEU A 30 -0.24 -9.93 10.13
N SER A 31 -0.11 -11.20 9.75
CA SER A 31 -0.02 -12.28 10.73
C SER A 31 1.25 -12.13 11.56
N ARG A 32 1.22 -12.66 12.79
CA ARG A 32 2.38 -12.62 13.70
C ARG A 32 3.63 -13.25 13.07
N ILE A 33 3.46 -14.27 12.24
CA ILE A 33 4.55 -14.96 11.53
C ILE A 33 5.16 -14.05 10.45
N ASP A 34 4.33 -13.37 9.65
CA ASP A 34 4.81 -12.45 8.62
C ASP A 34 5.53 -11.25 9.23
N ALA A 35 4.95 -10.66 10.28
CA ALA A 35 5.55 -9.56 11.00
C ALA A 35 6.91 -9.95 11.60
N ASP A 36 7.00 -11.10 12.28
CA ASP A 36 8.25 -11.60 12.87
C ASP A 36 9.34 -11.81 11.81
N ARG A 37 8.98 -12.43 10.68
CA ARG A 37 9.90 -12.61 9.55
C ARG A 37 10.41 -11.27 9.02
N ILE A 38 9.53 -10.28 8.84
CA ILE A 38 9.91 -8.95 8.36
C ILE A 38 10.87 -8.25 9.35
N TYR A 39 10.59 -8.32 10.66
CA TYR A 39 11.48 -7.73 11.68
C TYR A 39 12.85 -8.41 11.72
N ILE A 40 12.89 -9.74 11.57
CA ILE A 40 14.15 -10.48 11.48
C ILE A 40 14.93 -10.06 10.23
N THR A 41 14.26 -9.98 9.07
CA THR A 41 14.87 -9.54 7.80
C THR A 41 15.42 -8.10 7.91
N LEU A 42 14.72 -7.21 8.60
CA LEU A 42 15.23 -5.86 8.91
C LEU A 42 16.43 -5.89 9.86
N GLY A 43 16.41 -6.77 10.87
CA GLY A 43 17.48 -6.91 11.85
C GLY A 43 18.79 -7.46 11.28
N ILE A 44 18.73 -8.27 10.21
CA ILE A 44 19.91 -8.78 9.50
C ILE A 44 20.43 -7.83 8.40
N GLY A 45 19.75 -6.69 8.17
CA GLY A 45 20.15 -5.70 7.16
C GLY A 45 19.62 -5.95 5.75
N GLU A 46 18.71 -6.91 5.56
CA GLU A 46 18.08 -7.18 4.26
C GLU A 46 16.86 -6.27 4.02
N THR A 47 17.11 -4.96 4.05
CA THR A 47 16.03 -3.96 3.98
C THR A 47 15.24 -4.03 2.67
N PHE A 48 15.91 -4.35 1.56
CA PHE A 48 15.25 -4.52 0.26
C PHE A 48 14.20 -5.66 0.29
N ALA A 49 14.59 -6.83 0.80
CA ALA A 49 13.70 -7.98 0.89
C ALA A 49 12.54 -7.73 1.87
N ALA A 50 12.79 -6.99 2.95
CA ALA A 50 11.75 -6.58 3.88
C ALA A 50 10.72 -5.63 3.23
N ILE A 51 11.19 -4.60 2.50
CA ILE A 51 10.31 -3.68 1.77
C ILE A 51 9.51 -4.43 0.70
N GLU A 52 10.14 -5.34 -0.06
CA GLU A 52 9.44 -6.16 -1.05
C GLU A 52 8.32 -7.00 -0.43
N ALA A 53 8.61 -7.67 0.69
CA ALA A 53 7.64 -8.46 1.43
C ALA A 53 6.48 -7.60 1.97
N LEU A 54 6.79 -6.40 2.49
CA LEU A 54 5.80 -5.46 2.99
C LEU A 54 4.87 -4.96 1.87
N ILE A 55 5.43 -4.50 0.74
CA ILE A 55 4.63 -4.02 -0.41
C ILE A 55 3.75 -5.16 -0.94
N THR A 56 4.29 -6.39 -1.02
CA THR A 56 3.53 -7.56 -1.45
C THR A 56 2.37 -7.87 -0.50
N ALA A 57 2.61 -7.82 0.81
CA ALA A 57 1.57 -8.07 1.81
C ALA A 57 0.49 -6.98 1.78
N ILE A 58 0.89 -5.71 1.65
CA ILE A 58 -0.03 -4.57 1.53
C ILE A 58 -0.90 -4.71 0.29
N ALA A 59 -0.32 -5.06 -0.86
CA ALA A 59 -1.05 -5.27 -2.10
C ALA A 59 -1.96 -6.52 -2.07
N CYS A 60 -1.61 -7.53 -1.28
CA CYS A 60 -2.42 -8.75 -1.12
C CYS A 60 -3.63 -8.51 -0.19
N ASN A 61 -3.43 -7.74 0.88
CA ASN A 61 -4.46 -7.40 1.86
C ASN A 61 -5.25 -6.12 1.55
N ASP A 62 -4.95 -5.47 0.41
CA ASP A 62 -5.63 -4.25 -0.02
C ASP A 62 -5.55 -3.12 1.03
N ILE A 63 -4.39 -3.00 1.68
CA ILE A 63 -4.23 -2.05 2.79
C ILE A 63 -4.11 -0.64 2.21
N PRO A 64 -4.95 0.32 2.62
CA PRO A 64 -4.83 1.70 2.18
C PRO A 64 -3.53 2.29 2.70
N LEU A 65 -2.69 2.78 1.77
CA LEU A 65 -1.47 3.52 2.07
C LEU A 65 -1.73 5.02 1.94
N ASP A 66 -1.09 5.81 2.78
CA ASP A 66 -1.10 7.27 2.68
C ASP A 66 -0.32 7.72 1.43
N ASP A 67 -0.79 8.78 0.75
CA ASP A 67 -0.16 9.32 -0.45
C ASP A 67 1.32 9.70 -0.21
N GLU A 68 1.66 10.18 0.99
CA GLU A 68 3.04 10.51 1.35
C GLU A 68 3.93 9.26 1.35
N LEU A 69 3.43 8.15 1.90
CA LEU A 69 4.15 6.88 1.96
C LEU A 69 4.27 6.23 0.58
N MET A 70 3.25 6.38 -0.28
CA MET A 70 3.30 5.94 -1.67
C MET A 70 4.34 6.73 -2.47
N ALA A 71 4.38 8.05 -2.31
CA ALA A 71 5.38 8.90 -2.97
C ALA A 71 6.81 8.57 -2.50
N ALA A 72 7.00 8.33 -1.20
CA ALA A 72 8.29 7.89 -0.66
C ALA A 72 8.72 6.52 -1.22
N THR A 73 7.79 5.57 -1.31
CA THR A 73 8.05 4.23 -1.88
C THR A 73 8.37 4.30 -3.38
N ALA A 74 7.67 5.15 -4.13
CA ALA A 74 7.92 5.37 -5.55
C ALA A 74 9.29 6.05 -5.79
N SER A 75 9.65 7.03 -4.98
CA SER A 75 10.97 7.69 -5.03
C SER A 75 12.09 6.74 -4.62
N TRP A 76 11.83 5.81 -3.69
CA TRP A 76 12.76 4.75 -3.34
C TRP A 76 12.96 3.80 -4.52
N LEU A 77 11.88 3.32 -5.17
CA LEU A 77 11.96 2.47 -6.35
C LEU A 77 12.72 3.13 -7.51
N ASP A 78 12.63 4.44 -7.67
CA ASP A 78 13.37 5.20 -8.68
C ASP A 78 14.90 5.10 -8.49
N CYS A 79 15.38 5.07 -7.24
CA CYS A 79 16.80 4.81 -6.93
C CYS A 79 17.25 3.39 -7.32
N TYR A 80 16.32 2.44 -7.42
CA TYR A 80 16.58 1.05 -7.82
C TYR A 80 16.20 0.76 -9.28
N HIS A 81 16.03 1.81 -10.08
CA HIS A 81 15.68 1.70 -11.50
C HIS A 81 16.69 0.80 -12.25
N GLY A 82 16.18 -0.24 -12.90
CA GLY A 82 16.98 -1.24 -13.61
C GLY A 82 17.21 -2.56 -12.86
N GLN A 83 16.71 -2.71 -11.63
CA GLN A 83 16.62 -4.00 -10.95
C GLN A 83 15.42 -4.81 -11.46
N SER A 84 15.56 -6.13 -11.59
CA SER A 84 14.49 -7.02 -12.07
C SER A 84 13.22 -6.98 -11.19
N ALA A 85 13.35 -6.61 -9.92
CA ALA A 85 12.25 -6.50 -8.97
C ALA A 85 11.50 -5.15 -9.03
N GLU A 86 12.12 -4.11 -9.60
CA GLU A 86 11.53 -2.76 -9.71
C GLU A 86 10.18 -2.74 -10.46
N PRO A 87 10.04 -3.30 -11.68
CA PRO A 87 8.77 -3.26 -12.40
C PRO A 87 7.66 -4.03 -11.68
N ARG A 88 8.02 -5.11 -10.97
CA ARG A 88 7.08 -5.88 -10.15
C ARG A 88 6.56 -5.05 -8.97
N LEU A 89 7.46 -4.37 -8.26
CA LEU A 89 7.11 -3.54 -7.11
C LEU A 89 6.29 -2.31 -7.52
N ARG A 90 6.65 -1.65 -8.63
CA ARG A 90 5.84 -0.55 -9.19
C ARG A 90 4.44 -1.01 -9.55
N HIS A 91 4.29 -2.20 -10.13
CA HIS A 91 2.98 -2.74 -10.47
C HIS A 91 2.13 -3.01 -9.21
N LEU A 92 2.73 -3.54 -8.14
CA LEU A 92 2.04 -3.75 -6.86
C LEU A 92 1.57 -2.43 -6.26
N LEU A 93 2.42 -1.38 -6.31
CA LEU A 93 2.06 -0.05 -5.81
C LEU A 93 0.86 0.54 -6.59
N THR A 94 0.87 0.43 -7.93
CA THR A 94 -0.26 0.86 -8.78
C THR A 94 -1.55 0.11 -8.46
N LYS A 95 -1.47 -1.19 -8.12
CA LYS A 95 -2.65 -1.96 -7.70
C LYS A 95 -3.22 -1.44 -6.39
N VAL A 96 -2.39 -1.11 -5.41
CA VAL A 96 -2.85 -0.55 -4.12
C VAL A 96 -3.59 0.77 -4.34
N ILE A 97 -3.07 1.65 -5.22
CA ILE A 97 -3.75 2.91 -5.60
C ILE A 97 -5.11 2.63 -6.25
N ALA A 98 -5.16 1.65 -7.17
CA ALA A 98 -6.39 1.31 -7.88
C ALA A 98 -7.47 0.76 -6.94
N SER A 99 -7.10 0.05 -5.89
CA SER A 99 -8.05 -0.47 -4.91
C SER A 99 -8.45 0.54 -3.83
N ALA A 100 -7.53 1.42 -3.42
CA ALA A 100 -7.80 2.51 -2.48
C ALA A 100 -8.72 3.58 -3.08
N SER A 101 -8.73 3.71 -4.41
CA SER A 101 -9.80 4.41 -5.10
C SER A 101 -11.09 3.60 -4.89
N PRO A 102 -12.08 4.11 -4.12
CA PRO A 102 -13.39 3.49 -4.10
C PRO A 102 -13.86 3.57 -5.53
N GLN A 103 -13.79 2.43 -6.21
CA GLN A 103 -14.37 2.21 -7.51
C GLN A 103 -15.82 2.66 -7.43
N ASN A 104 -15.97 3.93 -7.80
CA ASN A 104 -17.19 4.62 -8.10
C ASN A 104 -17.94 3.66 -8.98
N THR A 105 -18.95 3.04 -8.39
CA THR A 105 -19.85 2.13 -9.08
C THR A 105 -20.21 2.81 -10.40
N PRO A 106 -20.12 2.16 -11.57
CA PRO A 106 -20.90 2.62 -12.69
C PRO A 106 -22.35 2.37 -12.30
N ALA A 107 -22.91 3.29 -11.51
CA ALA A 107 -24.32 3.49 -11.31
C ALA A 107 -24.88 4.09 -12.59
N ALA A 108 -24.76 3.32 -13.67
CA ALA A 108 -25.71 3.29 -14.77
C ALA A 108 -26.33 1.89 -14.77
N ARG A 109 -26.83 1.47 -13.60
CA ARG A 109 -28.16 0.85 -13.58
C ARG A 109 -29.10 1.94 -14.09
N GLU A 110 -29.19 2.09 -15.41
CA GLU A 110 -30.33 2.72 -16.02
C GLU A 110 -31.53 1.88 -15.62
N ARG A 111 -32.14 2.30 -14.51
CA ARG A 111 -33.55 2.08 -14.24
C ARG A 111 -34.28 2.56 -15.49
N THR A 112 -34.97 1.66 -16.18
CA THR A 112 -36.41 1.78 -16.41
C THR A 112 -36.94 0.47 -17.01
N GLY A 113 -37.63 -0.29 -16.18
CA GLY A 113 -38.54 -1.35 -16.60
C GLY A 113 -39.13 -2.02 -15.35
N PRO A 114 -40.47 -2.17 -15.19
CA PRO A 114 -41.61 -1.65 -15.95
C PRO A 114 -42.53 -0.74 -15.09
N GLY A 115 -43.13 0.30 -15.68
CA GLY A 115 -44.19 1.06 -15.01
C GLY A 115 -45.53 0.29 -15.05
N PRO A 116 -46.26 0.14 -13.92
CA PRO A 116 -47.57 -0.50 -13.92
C PRO A 116 -48.61 0.48 -14.50
N HIS A 117 -48.92 0.34 -15.79
CA HIS A 117 -50.08 1.03 -16.36
C HIS A 117 -51.32 0.17 -16.13
N ALA A 118 -51.99 0.41 -15.00
CA ALA A 118 -53.38 0.05 -14.84
C ALA A 118 -54.24 0.94 -15.76
N ALA A 119 -55.09 0.33 -16.60
CA ALA A 119 -56.53 0.58 -16.57
C ALA A 119 -57.29 -0.33 -17.57
N PRO A 120 -58.50 -0.79 -17.21
CA PRO A 120 -59.45 -1.51 -18.07
C PRO A 120 -60.45 -0.56 -18.78
N ASP A 121 -60.95 -0.97 -19.94
CA ASP A 121 -62.36 -0.95 -20.38
C ASP A 121 -62.52 -1.89 -21.59
#